data_AF-A0A6N9UZ27-F1
#
_entry.id   AF-A0A6N9UZ27-F1
#
_cell.length_a   1.000
_cell.length_b   1.000
_cell.length_c   1.000
_cell.angle_alpha   90.00
_cell.angle_beta   90.00
_cell.angle_gamma   90.00
#
_symmetry.space_group_name_H-M   'P 1'
#
loop_
_entity.id
_entity.type
_entity.pdbx_description
1 polymer ?
#
loop_
_entity_poly.entity_id
_entity_poly.type
_entity_poly.pdbx_seq_one_letter_code
_entity_poly.pdbx_strand_id
1 'polypeptide(L)'
;TGLARSVLAQLAALHSADALEIVLISADRSRPLAERNAEWSWLGWLPQVRPGHGQDCRLLLAHDREQATARALELLRRLDDRLADEARSGAHPPQAPTDPDPATPATGTARRQPSRVRPGEGTDPADGFSGPFTVVVVDGDPGGADVREAVTRLALEGPRAGIHVV
;
A
#
# COMPACT_ATOMS: atom_id res chain seq x y z
N THR A 1 -0.09 23.17 -3.89
CA THR A 1 -0.51 21.77 -4.05
C THR A 1 -0.85 21.33 -5.48
N GLY A 2 -0.81 22.20 -6.50
CA GLY A 2 -1.12 21.81 -7.89
C GLY A 2 -0.25 20.66 -8.46
N LEU A 3 1.04 20.62 -8.10
CA LEU A 3 1.97 19.56 -8.53
C LEU A 3 1.56 18.18 -7.99
N ALA A 4 1.38 18.06 -6.67
CA ALA A 4 0.98 16.79 -6.03
C ALA A 4 -0.32 16.25 -6.64
N ARG A 5 -1.31 17.12 -6.87
CA ARG A 5 -2.58 16.75 -7.53
C ARG A 5 -2.37 16.24 -8.95
N SER A 6 -1.50 16.89 -9.72
CA SER A 6 -1.19 16.46 -11.09
C SER A 6 -0.53 15.08 -11.10
N VAL A 7 0.42 14.83 -10.19
CA VAL A 7 1.07 13.52 -10.06
C VAL A 7 0.06 12.44 -9.67
N LEU A 8 -0.79 12.70 -8.67
CA LEU A 8 -1.82 11.75 -8.25
C LEU A 8 -2.83 11.45 -9.36
N ALA A 9 -3.23 12.46 -10.13
CA ALA A 9 -4.12 12.27 -11.26
C ALA A 9 -3.48 11.40 -12.35
N GLN A 10 -2.19 11.61 -12.64
CA GLN A 10 -1.44 10.78 -13.59
C GLN A 10 -1.32 9.33 -13.10
N LEU A 11 -0.95 9.14 -11.83
CA LEU A 11 -0.88 7.80 -11.22
C LEU A 11 -2.22 7.08 -11.26
N ALA A 12 -3.31 7.77 -10.90
CA ALA A 12 -4.66 7.20 -10.93
C ALA A 12 -5.15 6.89 -12.37
N ALA A 13 -4.65 7.61 -13.38
CA ALA A 13 -4.96 7.36 -14.78
C ALA A 13 -4.15 6.18 -15.36
N LEU A 14 -2.95 5.94 -14.85
CA LEU A 14 -2.03 4.91 -15.35
C LEU A 14 -2.13 3.58 -14.59
N HIS A 15 -2.70 3.58 -13.39
CA HIS A 15 -2.78 2.40 -12.53
C HIS A 15 -4.20 2.11 -12.05
N SER A 16 -4.60 0.85 -12.14
CA SER A 16 -5.87 0.38 -11.57
C SER A 16 -5.84 0.42 -10.04
N ALA A 17 -7.02 0.39 -9.41
CA ALA A 17 -7.14 0.31 -7.96
C ALA A 17 -6.66 -1.02 -7.36
N ASP A 18 -6.41 -2.04 -8.19
CA ASP A 18 -5.79 -3.29 -7.74
C ASP A 18 -4.26 -3.17 -7.63
N ALA A 19 -3.66 -2.21 -8.35
CA ALA A 19 -2.22 -1.99 -8.39
C ALA A 19 -1.78 -0.77 -7.55
N LEU A 20 -2.67 0.18 -7.30
CA LEU A 20 -2.38 1.44 -6.61
C LEU A 20 -3.45 1.80 -5.58
N GLU A 21 -3.00 2.06 -4.36
CA GLU A 21 -3.77 2.70 -3.30
C GLU A 21 -3.27 4.12 -3.06
N ILE A 22 -4.19 5.06 -2.84
CA ILE A 22 -3.88 6.45 -2.48
C ILE A 22 -4.42 6.70 -1.07
N VAL A 23 -3.53 7.08 -0.17
CA VAL A 23 -3.86 7.44 1.22
C VAL A 23 -3.57 8.93 1.41
N LEU A 24 -4.53 9.68 1.94
CA LEU A 24 -4.36 11.10 2.26
C LEU A 24 -4.27 11.32 3.78
N ILE A 25 -3.29 12.10 4.22
CA ILE A 25 -3.21 12.68 5.57
C ILE A 25 -3.20 14.21 5.41
N SER A 26 -4.32 14.86 5.73
CA SER A 26 -4.50 16.32 5.71
C SER A 26 -5.10 16.75 7.05
N ALA A 27 -4.27 16.71 8.09
CA ALA A 27 -4.67 16.93 9.49
C ALA A 27 -4.19 18.28 10.07
N ASP A 28 -3.64 19.16 9.23
CA ASP A 28 -3.07 20.44 9.64
C ASP A 28 -4.12 21.37 10.25
N ARG A 29 -4.09 21.49 11.58
CA ARG A 29 -5.04 22.29 12.37
C ARG A 29 -4.97 23.80 12.11
N SER A 30 -3.91 24.29 11.46
CA SER A 30 -3.83 25.70 11.07
C SER A 30 -4.80 26.03 9.93
N ARG A 31 -5.22 25.01 9.17
CA ARG A 31 -6.18 25.12 8.07
C ARG A 31 -7.59 24.70 8.52
N PRO A 32 -8.68 25.37 8.09
CA PRO A 32 -10.04 24.91 8.35
C PRO A 32 -10.36 23.59 7.65
N LEU A 33 -11.16 22.73 8.28
CA LEU A 33 -11.57 21.43 7.71
C LEU A 33 -12.23 21.59 6.33
N ALA A 34 -13.07 22.61 6.14
CA ALA A 34 -13.74 22.87 4.87
C ALA A 34 -12.75 23.13 3.73
N GLU A 35 -11.64 23.82 4.01
CA GLU A 35 -10.60 24.11 3.03
C GLU A 35 -9.83 22.83 2.64
N ARG A 36 -9.41 22.04 3.65
CA ARG A 36 -8.73 20.74 3.44
C ARG A 36 -9.62 19.78 2.65
N ASN A 37 -10.91 19.73 2.94
CA ASN A 37 -11.88 18.89 2.23
C ASN A 37 -12.10 19.38 0.79
N ALA A 38 -12.31 20.68 0.60
CA ALA A 38 -12.56 21.25 -0.73
C ALA A 38 -11.38 20.96 -1.66
N GLU A 39 -10.16 21.13 -1.14
CA GLU A 39 -8.94 20.82 -1.87
C GLU A 39 -8.94 19.36 -2.34
N TRP A 40 -9.08 18.38 -1.45
CA TRP A 40 -8.93 16.98 -1.82
C TRP A 40 -10.22 16.25 -2.23
N SER A 41 -11.35 16.97 -2.31
CA SER A 41 -12.69 16.42 -2.59
C SER A 41 -12.76 15.51 -3.82
N TRP A 42 -12.00 15.83 -4.88
CA TRP A 42 -11.94 15.05 -6.11
C TRP A 42 -11.38 13.63 -5.91
N LEU A 43 -10.49 13.41 -4.92
CA LEU A 43 -9.97 12.08 -4.61
C LEU A 43 -11.08 11.12 -4.19
N GLY A 44 -12.16 11.61 -3.58
CA GLY A 44 -13.30 10.80 -3.15
C GLY A 44 -14.04 10.09 -4.29
N TRP A 45 -13.80 10.48 -5.55
CA TRP A 45 -14.36 9.85 -6.74
C TRP A 45 -13.49 8.71 -7.29
N LEU A 46 -12.24 8.62 -6.85
CA LEU A 46 -11.29 7.64 -7.35
C LEU A 46 -11.52 6.25 -6.74
N PRO A 47 -11.40 5.16 -7.51
CA PRO A 47 -11.41 3.82 -6.94
C PRO A 47 -10.18 3.54 -6.06
N GLN A 48 -9.04 4.21 -6.30
CA GLN A 48 -7.77 4.02 -5.57
C GLN A 48 -7.80 4.49 -4.10
N VAL A 49 -8.80 5.27 -3.67
CA VAL A 49 -8.96 5.66 -2.24
C VAL A 49 -9.92 4.75 -1.49
N ARG A 50 -10.50 3.76 -2.17
CA ARG A 50 -11.39 2.80 -1.54
C ARG A 50 -10.56 1.74 -0.81
N PRO A 51 -10.92 1.38 0.42
CA PRO A 51 -10.22 0.34 1.15
C PRO A 51 -10.39 -1.02 0.44
N GLY A 52 -9.31 -1.81 0.40
CA GLY A 52 -9.38 -3.24 0.08
C GLY A 52 -10.14 -4.05 1.15
N HIS A 53 -10.41 -5.32 0.86
CA HIS A 53 -11.12 -6.21 1.79
C HIS A 53 -10.36 -6.35 3.12
N GLY A 54 -11.05 -6.18 4.26
CA GLY A 54 -10.46 -6.34 5.60
C GLY A 54 -9.81 -5.09 6.18
N GLN A 55 -10.01 -3.91 5.58
CA GLN A 55 -9.57 -2.63 6.11
C GLN A 55 -10.66 -1.97 6.97
N ASP A 56 -10.30 -1.47 8.16
CA ASP A 56 -11.27 -0.91 9.13
C ASP A 56 -11.84 0.46 8.77
N CYS A 57 -11.27 1.15 7.79
CA CYS A 57 -11.77 2.46 7.35
C CYS A 57 -12.70 2.37 6.14
N ARG A 58 -13.61 3.33 6.02
CA ARG A 58 -14.55 3.45 4.89
C ARG A 58 -13.94 4.15 3.66
N LEU A 59 -12.93 4.99 3.87
CA LEU A 59 -12.10 5.66 2.85
C LEU A 59 -10.68 5.83 3.39
N LEU A 60 -9.68 5.82 2.50
CA LEU A 60 -8.26 6.05 2.83
C LEU A 60 -7.92 7.56 2.96
N LEU A 61 -8.85 8.36 3.49
CA LEU A 61 -8.70 9.81 3.65
C LEU A 61 -8.75 10.16 5.13
N ALA A 62 -7.73 10.88 5.62
CA ALA A 62 -7.65 11.39 6.98
C ALA A 62 -7.65 12.93 6.98
N HIS A 63 -8.74 13.53 7.43
CA HIS A 63 -8.90 14.99 7.51
C HIS A 63 -8.85 15.53 8.94
N ASP A 64 -8.78 14.65 9.93
CA ASP A 64 -8.61 14.96 11.34
C ASP A 64 -7.49 14.12 11.96
N ARG A 65 -7.11 14.48 13.19
CA ARG A 65 -5.98 13.90 13.90
C ARG A 65 -6.20 12.44 14.28
N GLU A 66 -7.43 12.07 14.63
CA GLU A 66 -7.76 10.69 15.01
C GLU A 66 -7.62 9.78 13.79
N GLN A 67 -8.18 10.21 12.67
CA GLN A 67 -8.03 9.53 11.38
C GLN A 67 -6.57 9.45 10.95
N ALA A 68 -5.80 10.54 11.07
CA ALA A 68 -4.38 10.56 10.70
C ALA A 68 -3.56 9.56 11.54
N THR A 69 -3.85 9.49 12.84
CA THR A 69 -3.21 8.54 13.75
C THR A 69 -3.55 7.10 13.37
N ALA A 70 -4.83 6.80 13.15
CA ALA A 70 -5.26 5.46 12.74
C ALA A 70 -4.65 5.04 11.39
N ARG A 71 -4.58 5.97 10.41
CA ARG A 71 -3.96 5.69 9.10
C ARG A 71 -2.46 5.45 9.23
N ALA A 72 -1.76 6.26 10.02
CA ALA A 72 -0.32 6.09 10.23
C ALA A 72 0.00 4.75 10.90
N LEU A 73 -0.74 4.36 11.94
CA LEU A 73 -0.56 3.08 12.62
C LEU A 73 -0.83 1.88 11.71
N GLU A 74 -1.89 1.94 10.90
CA GLU A 74 -2.18 0.89 9.91
C GLU A 74 -1.07 0.78 8.86
N LEU A 75 -0.54 1.91 8.38
CA LEU A 75 0.57 1.90 7.41
C LEU A 75 1.86 1.34 8.01
N LEU A 76 2.18 1.65 9.26
CA LEU A 76 3.31 1.06 9.97
C LEU A 76 3.14 -0.45 10.15
N ARG A 77 1.94 -0.91 10.53
CA ARG A 77 1.65 -2.34 10.65
C ARG A 77 1.84 -3.06 9.31
N ARG A 78 1.36 -2.48 8.20
CA ARG A 78 1.58 -3.04 6.85
C ARG A 78 3.04 -3.03 6.42
N LEU A 79 3.80 -2.00 6.81
CA LEU A 79 5.25 -1.95 6.57
C LEU A 79 5.95 -3.10 7.30
N ASP A 80 5.67 -3.26 8.59
CA ASP A 80 6.26 -4.31 9.41
C ASP A 80 5.92 -5.72 8.89
N ASP A 81 4.66 -5.96 8.51
CA ASP A 81 4.21 -7.23 7.92
C ASP A 81 5.00 -7.57 6.64
N ARG A 82 5.19 -6.58 5.75
CA ARG A 82 5.89 -6.76 4.46
C ARG A 82 7.39 -6.96 4.63
N LEU A 83 8.04 -6.19 5.51
CA LEU A 83 9.46 -6.38 5.82
C LEU A 83 9.69 -7.78 6.44
N ALA A 84 8.76 -8.27 7.26
CA ALA A 84 8.81 -9.62 7.80
C ALA A 84 8.60 -10.71 6.73
N ASP A 85 7.72 -10.49 5.75
CA ASP A 85 7.54 -11.37 4.58
C ASP A 85 8.80 -11.40 3.70
N GLU A 86 9.43 -10.25 3.44
CA GLU A 86 10.69 -10.12 2.68
C GLU A 86 11.82 -10.90 3.37
N ALA A 87 12.00 -10.70 4.67
CA ALA A 87 13.01 -11.40 5.47
C ALA A 87 12.82 -12.93 5.46
N ARG A 88 11.58 -13.41 5.53
CA ARG A 88 11.27 -14.85 5.42
C ARG A 88 11.54 -15.42 4.03
N SER A 89 11.26 -14.64 2.99
CA SER A 89 11.49 -15.04 1.59
C SER A 89 12.97 -15.15 1.27
N GLY A 90 13.79 -14.21 1.76
CA GLY A 90 15.26 -14.26 1.62
C GLY A 90 15.94 -15.36 2.45
N ALA A 91 15.29 -15.84 3.51
CA ALA A 91 15.78 -16.94 4.34
C ALA A 91 15.49 -18.34 3.77
N HIS A 92 14.64 -18.46 2.74
CA HIS A 92 14.33 -19.75 2.13
C HIS A 92 15.46 -20.17 1.17
N PRO A 93 16.20 -21.27 1.45
CA PRO A 93 17.21 -21.74 0.51
C PRO A 93 16.55 -22.17 -0.81
N PRO A 94 17.23 -22.05 -1.97
CA PRO A 94 16.71 -22.54 -3.23
C PRO A 94 16.42 -24.05 -3.11
N GLN A 95 15.16 -24.43 -3.29
CA GLN A 95 14.80 -25.86 -3.36
C GLN A 95 15.56 -26.46 -4.56
N ALA A 96 16.46 -27.39 -4.27
CA ALA A 96 17.08 -28.21 -5.31
C ALA A 96 15.98 -28.90 -6.12
N PRO A 97 16.15 -29.04 -7.46
CA PRO A 97 15.16 -29.73 -8.28
C PRO A 97 15.07 -31.18 -7.79
N THR A 98 13.96 -31.49 -7.12
CA THR A 98 13.62 -32.86 -6.74
C THR A 98 13.22 -33.60 -8.01
N ASP A 99 14.02 -34.56 -8.44
CA ASP A 99 13.64 -35.48 -9.51
C ASP A 99 12.28 -36.12 -9.19
N PRO A 100 11.33 -36.18 -10.14
CA PRO A 100 10.07 -36.85 -9.92
C PRO A 100 10.27 -38.37 -9.97
N ASP A 101 10.22 -39.01 -8.80
CA ASP A 101 10.12 -40.47 -8.68
C ASP A 101 8.73 -40.93 -9.15
N PRO A 102 8.60 -41.90 -10.07
CA PRO A 102 7.31 -42.31 -10.57
C PRO A 102 6.63 -43.31 -9.61
N ALA A 103 5.33 -43.08 -9.43
CA ALA A 103 4.29 -43.99 -8.94
C ALA A 103 3.93 -43.96 -7.45
N THR A 104 2.92 -43.14 -7.12
CA THR A 104 1.82 -43.59 -6.25
C THR A 104 0.53 -42.83 -6.60
N PRO A 105 -0.60 -43.49 -6.91
CA PRO A 105 -1.87 -42.79 -7.15
C PRO A 105 -2.54 -42.48 -5.79
N ALA A 106 -2.46 -41.22 -5.35
CA ALA A 106 -3.22 -40.74 -4.21
C ALA A 106 -4.58 -40.17 -4.67
N THR A 107 -5.64 -40.93 -4.45
CA THR A 107 -7.03 -40.49 -4.59
C THR A 107 -7.37 -39.56 -3.45
N GLY A 108 -7.32 -38.24 -3.69
CA GLY A 108 -7.70 -37.23 -2.71
C GLY A 108 -8.27 -36.00 -3.42
N THR A 109 -9.55 -35.73 -3.20
CA THR A 109 -10.29 -34.58 -3.71
C THR A 109 -9.75 -33.29 -3.09
N ALA A 110 -8.65 -32.78 -3.65
CA ALA A 110 -8.15 -31.45 -3.38
C ALA A 110 -9.15 -30.43 -3.93
N ARG A 111 -9.78 -29.64 -3.03
CA ARG A 111 -10.50 -28.43 -3.41
C ARG A 111 -9.56 -27.57 -4.24
N ARG A 112 -9.92 -27.35 -5.51
CA ARG A 112 -9.20 -26.46 -6.43
C ARG A 112 -9.14 -25.06 -5.81
N GLN A 113 -8.01 -24.75 -5.22
CA GLN A 113 -7.61 -23.39 -4.89
C GLN A 113 -7.42 -22.67 -6.24
N PRO A 114 -8.13 -21.58 -6.52
CA PRO A 114 -8.00 -20.90 -7.81
C PRO A 114 -6.59 -20.30 -7.91
N SER A 115 -5.87 -20.77 -8.93
CA SER A 115 -4.52 -20.36 -9.29
C SER A 115 -4.46 -18.85 -9.51
N ARG A 116 -3.60 -18.14 -8.77
CA ARG A 116 -3.23 -16.75 -9.11
C ARG A 116 -2.53 -16.78 -10.46
N VAL A 117 -3.14 -16.12 -11.45
CA VAL A 117 -2.48 -15.79 -12.71
C VAL A 117 -1.29 -14.89 -12.40
N ARG A 118 -0.06 -15.36 -12.69
CA ARG A 118 1.13 -14.49 -12.73
C ARG A 118 1.03 -13.63 -14.00
N PRO A 119 1.07 -12.29 -13.91
CA PRO A 119 1.27 -11.46 -15.09
C PRO A 119 2.65 -11.77 -15.69
N GLY A 120 2.73 -11.79 -17.01
CA GLY A 120 3.92 -12.17 -17.77
C GLY A 120 5.12 -11.26 -17.53
N GLU A 121 6.30 -11.85 -17.71
CA GLU A 121 7.62 -11.21 -17.68
C GLU A 121 7.67 -9.96 -18.57
N GLY A 122 7.60 -8.80 -17.91
CA GLY A 122 8.27 -7.59 -18.36
C GLY A 122 9.56 -7.44 -17.55
N THR A 123 10.66 -7.15 -18.24
CA THR A 123 12.02 -7.05 -17.69
C THR A 123 12.10 -6.22 -16.40
N ASP A 124 12.73 -6.82 -15.39
CA ASP A 124 12.87 -6.37 -14.00
C ASP A 124 13.54 -4.98 -13.84
N PRO A 125 13.09 -4.15 -12.89
CA PRO A 125 13.96 -3.23 -12.18
C PRO A 125 14.08 -3.68 -10.71
N ALA A 126 15.07 -4.52 -10.44
CA ALA A 126 15.69 -4.82 -9.14
C ALA A 126 14.79 -5.43 -8.06
N ASP A 127 14.83 -6.75 -7.88
CA ASP A 127 14.34 -7.47 -6.67
C ASP A 127 13.06 -6.84 -6.08
N GLY A 128 12.11 -6.53 -6.97
CA GLY A 128 11.13 -5.46 -6.76
C GLY A 128 9.89 -5.93 -6.01
N PHE A 129 9.43 -5.12 -5.06
CA PHE A 129 8.20 -5.32 -4.30
C PHE A 129 7.04 -5.84 -5.19
N SER A 130 6.60 -7.08 -4.93
CA SER A 130 5.49 -7.73 -5.64
C SER A 130 4.19 -7.54 -4.86
N GLY A 131 3.60 -6.34 -4.92
CA GLY A 131 2.32 -6.03 -4.30
C GLY A 131 1.71 -4.72 -4.81
N PRO A 132 0.48 -4.36 -4.38
CA PRO A 132 -0.09 -3.06 -4.69
C PRO A 132 0.75 -1.94 -4.06
N PHE A 133 1.07 -0.93 -4.83
CA PHE A 133 1.79 0.25 -4.34
C PHE A 133 0.85 1.14 -3.54
N THR A 134 1.35 1.72 -2.45
CA THR A 134 0.62 2.70 -1.64
C THR A 134 1.32 4.04 -1.74
N VAL A 135 0.62 5.07 -2.21
CA VAL A 135 1.09 6.46 -2.17
C VAL A 135 0.41 7.18 -1.02
N VAL A 136 1.22 7.66 -0.07
CA VAL A 136 0.78 8.40 1.12
C VAL A 136 1.05 9.88 0.89
N VAL A 137 -0.01 10.66 0.77
CA VAL A 137 0.05 12.10 0.57
C VAL A 137 -0.04 12.78 1.93
N VAL A 138 0.97 13.57 2.30
CA VAL A 138 0.95 14.36 3.54
C VAL A 138 0.79 15.83 3.21
N ASP A 139 -0.42 16.34 3.39
CA ASP A 139 -0.77 17.73 3.10
C ASP A 139 -0.79 18.57 4.40
N GLY A 140 0.32 19.26 4.64
CA GLY A 140 0.54 20.09 5.83
C GLY A 140 1.07 19.29 7.04
N ASP A 141 0.92 19.84 8.25
CA ASP A 141 1.30 19.13 9.48
C ASP A 141 0.38 17.91 9.73
N PRO A 142 0.91 16.67 9.76
CA PRO A 142 0.10 15.48 9.98
C PRO A 142 -0.39 15.31 11.43
N GLY A 143 0.05 16.17 12.36
CA GLY A 143 -0.57 16.32 13.68
C GLY A 143 0.35 16.01 14.87
N GLY A 144 0.21 14.84 15.49
CA GLY A 144 0.99 14.47 16.68
C GLY A 144 2.46 14.16 16.39
N ALA A 145 3.31 14.16 17.42
CA ALA A 145 4.71 13.74 17.28
C ALA A 145 4.80 12.29 16.74
N ASP A 146 3.99 11.39 17.29
CA ASP A 146 3.92 9.99 16.86
C ASP A 146 3.56 9.83 15.38
N VAL A 147 2.64 10.66 14.87
CA VAL A 147 2.26 10.65 13.44
C VAL A 147 3.40 11.17 12.57
N ARG A 148 4.12 12.22 13.01
CA ARG A 148 5.29 12.73 12.28
C ARG A 148 6.43 11.72 12.26
N GLU A 149 6.67 11.02 13.37
CA GLU A 149 7.66 9.94 13.45
C GLU A 149 7.26 8.78 12.54
N ALA A 150 5.99 8.37 12.55
CA ALA A 150 5.47 7.36 11.65
C ALA A 150 5.67 7.73 10.17
N VAL A 151 5.31 8.96 9.77
CA VAL A 151 5.54 9.46 8.40
C VAL A 151 7.03 9.45 8.05
N THR A 152 7.91 9.82 8.98
CA THR A 152 9.35 9.80 8.78
C THR A 152 9.84 8.37 8.53
N ARG A 153 9.41 7.41 9.35
CA ARG A 153 9.73 5.99 9.17
C ARG A 153 9.20 5.45 7.84
N LEU A 154 7.96 5.77 7.50
CA LEU A 154 7.35 5.39 6.21
C LEU A 154 8.12 5.98 5.02
N ALA A 155 8.64 7.20 5.11
CA ALA A 155 9.43 7.80 4.05
C ALA A 155 10.80 7.10 3.87
N LEU A 156 11.41 6.63 4.97
CA LEU A 156 12.73 5.99 4.96
C LEU A 156 12.67 4.50 4.59
N GLU A 157 11.75 3.76 5.20
CA GLU A 157 11.66 2.29 5.07
C GLU A 157 10.58 1.86 4.07
N GLY A 158 9.56 2.70 3.85
CA GLY A 158 8.40 2.40 3.03
C GLY A 158 8.68 1.94 1.61
N PRO A 159 9.65 2.52 0.85
CA PRO A 159 9.89 2.13 -0.53
C PRO A 159 10.21 0.64 -0.71
N ARG A 160 10.84 0.00 0.29
CA ARG A 160 11.12 -1.45 0.29
C ARG A 160 9.84 -2.29 0.36
N ALA A 161 8.79 -1.73 0.96
CA ALA A 161 7.49 -2.34 1.14
C ALA A 161 6.42 -1.75 0.21
N GLY A 162 6.82 -1.04 -0.86
CA GLY A 162 5.93 -0.42 -1.84
C GLY A 162 5.10 0.75 -1.31
N ILE A 163 5.52 1.37 -0.19
CA ILE A 163 4.87 2.54 0.40
C ILE A 163 5.71 3.78 0.09
N HIS A 164 5.12 4.79 -0.55
CA HIS A 164 5.81 5.99 -0.99
C HIS A 164 5.14 7.23 -0.42
N VAL A 165 5.90 8.07 0.30
CA VAL A 165 5.40 9.32 0.88
C VAL A 165 5.67 10.49 -0.06
N VAL A 166 4.66 11.34 -0.28
CA VAL A 166 4.71 12.56 -1.11
C VAL A 166 4.10 13.78 -0.42
#